data_AF-A0A2T4UIX9-F1
#
_entry.id   AF-A0A2T4UIX9-F1
#
_cell.length_a   1.000
_cell.length_b   1.000
_cell.length_c   1.000
_cell.angle_alpha   90.00
_cell.angle_beta   90.00
_cell.angle_gamma   90.00
#
_symmetry.space_group_name_H-M   'P 1'
#
loop_
_entity.id
_entity.type
_entity.pdbx_description
1 polymer ?
#
loop_
_entity_poly.entity_id
_entity_poly.type
_entity_poly.pdbx_seq_one_letter_code
_entity_poly.pdbx_strand_id
1 'polypeptide(L)' 'MIELHRLGRSREAFLVNPDLVQHVEAAPDTSVTLTTGTRYLVEETPAEVTAAIRAWRVTILAEGLAAAGRPTISLA' A
#
# COMPACT_ATOMS: atom_id res chain seq x y z
N MET A 1 0.32 4.88 5.77
CA MET A 1 -0.84 3.97 5.71
C MET A 1 -1.49 4.11 4.36
N ILE A 2 -1.99 3.02 3.78
CA ILE A 2 -2.80 3.04 2.56
C ILE A 2 -4.28 2.85 2.93
N GLU A 3 -5.18 3.51 2.20
CA GLU A 3 -6.63 3.32 2.33
C GLU A 3 -7.09 2.24 1.37
N LEU A 4 -7.89 1.31 1.88
CA LEU A 4 -8.57 0.26 1.13
C LEU A 4 -10.04 0.21 1.56
N HIS A 5 -10.87 -0.47 0.78
CA HIS A 5 -12.29 -0.59 1.06
C HIS A 5 -12.67 -2.04 1.28
N ARG A 6 -13.38 -2.33 2.38
CA ARG A 6 -13.85 -3.68 2.67
C ARG A 6 -14.88 -4.10 1.61
N LEU A 7 -14.69 -5.29 1.04
CA LEU A 7 -15.68 -5.88 0.15
C LEU A 7 -17.00 -6.13 0.89
N GLY A 8 -18.10 -5.55 0.42
CA GLY A 8 -19.40 -5.70 1.07
C GLY A 8 -20.52 -4.91 0.40
N ARG A 9 -21.61 -4.65 1.16
CA ARG A 9 -22.75 -3.84 0.68
C ARG A 9 -22.50 -2.33 0.74
N SER A 10 -21.59 -1.91 1.60
CA SER A 10 -21.20 -0.52 1.80
C SER A 10 -19.70 -0.43 1.69
N ARG A 11 -19.23 0.55 0.93
CA ARG A 11 -17.81 0.83 0.71
C ARG A 11 -17.18 1.42 1.97
N GLU A 12 -16.85 0.57 2.93
CA GLU A 12 -16.26 0.95 4.21
C GLU A 12 -14.75 1.09 4.07
N ALA A 13 -14.24 2.32 4.20
CA ALA A 13 -12.82 2.61 4.15
C ALA A 13 -12.10 2.15 5.44
N PHE A 14 -10.92 1.58 5.29
CA PHE A 14 -10.02 1.29 6.39
C PHE A 14 -8.56 1.53 5.97
N LEU A 15 -7.73 1.86 6.97
CA LEU A 15 -6.31 2.12 6.76
C LEU A 15 -5.49 0.89 7.15
N VAL A 16 -4.57 0.48 6.29
CA VAL A 16 -3.65 -0.63 6.54
C VAL A 16 -2.20 -0.20 6.39
N ASN A 17 -1.32 -0.82 7.17
CA ASN A 17 0.11 -0.67 6.99
C ASN A 17 0.55 -1.53 5.80
N PRO A 18 1.00 -0.93 4.68
CA PRO A 18 1.40 -1.67 3.49
C PRO A 18 2.63 -2.57 3.73
N ASP A 19 3.48 -2.26 4.73
CA ASP A 19 4.65 -3.08 5.03
C ASP A 19 4.30 -4.38 5.77
N LEU A 20 3.08 -4.50 6.29
CA LEU A 20 2.56 -5.73 6.88
C LEU A 20 1.82 -6.61 5.88
N VAL A 21 1.64 -6.16 4.63
CA VAL A 21 1.00 -6.97 3.60
C VAL A 21 1.97 -8.08 3.20
N GLN A 22 1.55 -9.32 3.39
CA GLN A 22 2.31 -10.51 3.02
C GLN A 22 2.08 -10.87 1.55
N HIS A 23 0.82 -10.94 1.13
CA HIS A 23 0.46 -11.19 -0.27
C HIS A 23 -0.90 -10.58 -0.62
N VAL A 24 -1.09 -10.31 -1.90
CA VAL A 24 -2.36 -9.86 -2.49
C VAL A 24 -2.71 -10.83 -3.60
N GLU A 25 -3.90 -11.41 -3.53
CA GLU A 25 -4.37 -12.44 -4.47
C GLU A 25 -5.75 -12.07 -5.01
N ALA A 26 -6.03 -12.48 -6.25
CA ALA A 26 -7.36 -12.41 -6.83
C ALA A 26 -7.96 -13.82 -6.93
N ALA A 27 -9.06 -14.12 -6.23
CA ALA A 27 -10.02 -15.20 -6.57
C ALA A 27 -11.15 -15.38 -5.53
N PRO A 28 -12.45 -15.32 -5.91
CA PRO A 28 -13.03 -14.54 -7.02
C PRO A 28 -12.96 -13.03 -6.76
N ASP A 29 -12.75 -12.63 -5.52
CA ASP A 29 -12.53 -11.26 -5.06
C ASP A 29 -11.04 -11.04 -4.71
N THR A 30 -10.64 -9.79 -4.54
CA THR A 30 -9.29 -9.48 -4.07
C THR A 30 -9.17 -9.72 -2.57
N SER A 31 -8.13 -10.44 -2.17
CA SER A 31 -7.79 -10.62 -0.76
C SER A 31 -6.38 -10.14 -0.44
N VAL A 32 -6.29 -9.39 0.65
CA VAL A 32 -5.03 -8.89 1.23
C VAL A 32 -4.77 -9.66 2.52
N THR A 33 -3.69 -10.43 2.53
CA THR A 33 -3.26 -11.18 3.73
C THR A 33 -2.10 -10.44 4.38
N LEU A 34 -2.21 -10.22 5.68
CA LEU A 34 -1.15 -9.63 6.49
C LEU A 34 -0.20 -10.70 7.02
N THR A 35 1.01 -10.29 7.42
CA THR A 35 2.02 -11.15 8.04
C THR A 35 1.56 -11.82 9.34
N THR A 36 0.48 -11.32 9.96
CA THR A 36 -0.18 -11.92 11.13
C THR A 36 -1.11 -13.08 10.78
N GLY A 37 -1.35 -13.35 9.49
CA GLY A 37 -2.38 -14.26 9.00
C GLY A 37 -3.78 -13.65 8.88
N THR A 38 -3.96 -12.39 9.31
CA THR A 38 -5.24 -11.67 9.13
C THR A 38 -5.52 -11.44 7.65
N ARG A 39 -6.74 -11.74 7.19
CA ARG A 39 -7.16 -11.58 5.79
C ARG A 39 -8.28 -10.56 5.67
N TYR A 40 -8.14 -9.64 4.71
CA TYR A 40 -9.19 -8.71 4.31
C TYR A 40 -9.63 -9.00 2.87
N LEU A 41 -10.94 -9.08 2.65
CA LEU A 41 -11.51 -8.98 1.31
C LEU A 41 -11.75 -7.51 1.00
N VAL A 42 -11.27 -7.07 -0.15
CA VAL A 42 -11.26 -5.65 -0.52
C VAL A 42 -11.91 -5.43 -1.88
N GLU A 43 -12.46 -4.23 -2.09
CA GLU A 43 -13.03 -3.83 -3.39
C GLU A 43 -11.94 -3.52 -4.42
N GLU A 44 -10.75 -3.11 -3.97
CA GLU A 44 -9.60 -2.85 -4.84
C GLU A 44 -9.12 -4.12 -5.55
N THR A 45 -8.71 -3.98 -6.79
CA THR A 45 -7.95 -4.99 -7.53
C THR A 45 -6.52 -5.11 -7.00
N PRO A 46 -5.81 -6.23 -7.27
CA PRO A 46 -4.40 -6.35 -6.90
C PRO A 46 -3.51 -5.24 -7.49
N ALA A 47 -3.87 -4.73 -8.67
CA ALA A 47 -3.16 -3.63 -9.31
C ALA A 47 -3.36 -2.30 -8.57
N GLU A 48 -4.58 -2.01 -8.10
CA GLU A 48 -4.87 -0.82 -7.30
C GLU A 48 -4.19 -0.88 -5.94
N VAL A 49 -4.21 -2.03 -5.25
CA VAL A 49 -3.47 -2.22 -3.99
C VAL A 49 -1.97 -1.99 -4.22
N THR A 50 -1.41 -2.57 -5.30
CA THR A 50 0.01 -2.40 -5.65
C THR A 50 0.35 -0.93 -5.93
N ALA A 51 -0.51 -0.22 -6.66
CA ALA A 51 -0.34 1.19 -6.95
C ALA A 51 -0.38 2.04 -5.67
N ALA A 52 -1.30 1.75 -4.75
CA ALA A 52 -1.39 2.44 -3.46
C ALA A 52 -0.13 2.23 -2.61
N ILE A 53 0.39 0.99 -2.54
CA ILE A 53 1.65 0.68 -1.85
C ILE A 53 2.81 1.46 -2.46
N ARG A 54 2.92 1.48 -3.80
CA ARG A 54 3.98 2.19 -4.50
C ARG A 54 3.90 3.69 -4.26
N ALA A 55 2.71 4.28 -4.36
CA ALA A 55 2.49 5.70 -4.10
C ALA A 55 2.91 6.05 -2.67
N TRP A 56 2.50 5.24 -1.68
CA TRP A 56 2.90 5.44 -0.28
C TRP A 56 4.43 5.43 -0.10
N ARG A 57 5.13 4.44 -0.68
CA ARG A 57 6.61 4.36 -0.60
C ARG A 57 7.30 5.55 -1.26
N VAL A 58 6.81 5.97 -2.43
CA VAL A 58 7.36 7.14 -3.15
C VAL A 58 7.17 8.41 -2.32
N THR A 59 6.00 8.61 -1.71
CA THR A 59 5.74 9.77 -0.85
C THR A 59 6.70 9.80 0.33
N ILE A 60 6.85 8.70 1.08
CA ILE A 60 7.77 8.62 2.22
C ILE A 60 9.22 8.92 1.80
N LEU A 61 9.68 8.34 0.67
CA LEU A 61 11.03 8.58 0.17
C LEU A 61 11.23 10.03 -0.28
N ALA A 62 10.27 10.59 -1.01
CA ALA A 62 10.33 11.96 -1.52
C ALA A 62 10.38 12.97 -0.36
N GLU A 63 9.55 12.79 0.66
CA GLU A 63 9.56 13.61 1.88
C GLU A 63 10.89 13.48 2.63
N GLY A 64 11.42 12.25 2.76
CA GLY A 64 12.73 12.02 3.38
C GLY A 64 13.88 12.71 2.63
N LEU A 65 13.91 12.61 1.30
CA LEU A 65 14.92 13.28 0.47
C LEU A 65 14.81 14.81 0.50
N ALA A 66 13.59 15.34 0.52
CA ALA A 66 13.36 16.77 0.67
C ALA A 66 13.85 17.28 2.03
N ALA A 67 13.62 16.53 3.10
CA ALA A 67 14.05 16.87 4.45
C ALA A 67 15.58 16.77 4.65
N ALA A 68 16.24 15.83 3.98
CA ALA A 68 17.68 15.61 4.11
C ALA A 68 18.56 16.68 3.39
N GLY A 69 17.96 17.55 2.57
CA GLY A 69 18.69 18.39 1.62
C GLY A 69 19.20 17.55 0.45
N ARG A 70 19.19 18.11 -0.77
CA ARG A 70 19.62 17.37 -1.97
C ARG A 70 21.04 16.83 -1.75
N PRO A 71 21.28 15.51 -1.80
CA PRO A 71 22.65 15.02 -1.86
C PRO A 71 23.25 15.53 -3.17
N THR A 72 24.26 16.40 -3.07
CA THR A 72 25.12 16.74 -4.20
C THR A 72 25.86 15.47 -4.56
N ILE A 73 25.31 14.68 -5.48
CA ILE A 73 26.05 13.60 -6.11
C ILE A 73 27.07 14.30 -7.00
N SER A 74 28.25 14.56 -6.44
CA SER A 74 29.42 15.01 -7.18
C SER A 74 29.91 13.83 -8.01
N LEU A 75 29.46 13.78 -9.27
CA LEU A 75 30.10 12.96 -10.29
C LEU A 75 31.45 13.63 -10.62
N ALA A 76 32.48 13.22 -9.90
CA ALA A 76 33.88 13.48 -10.23
C ALA A 76 34.45 12.30 -11.03
#